data_AF-A0A2E2DY16-F1
#
_entry.id   AF-A0A2E2DY16-F1
#
_cell.length_a   1.000
_cell.length_b   1.000
_cell.length_c   1.000
_cell.angle_alpha   90.00
_cell.angle_beta   90.00
_cell.angle_gamma   90.00
#
_symmetry.space_group_name_H-M   'P 1'
#
loop_
_entity.id
_entity.type
_entity.pdbx_description
1 polymer ?
#
loop_
_entity_poly.entity_id
_entity_poly.type
_entity_poly.pdbx_seq_one_letter_code
_entity_poly.pdbx_strand_id
1 'polypeptide(L)'
;MSSDIFLSFLDFMTFTELQKILEKKFGATRLADIAKELDVTPQVVSNWKARNQVPYKYLKALRAKIEDIDKSSKVLYGNQDGFANTEPKTSIDDSFSEIQSIIGNISYFLKSFLQYKSIILSITFICSFTSYIFFQYYADPVYSAISKILPISSGGNNANGNPLAAVAKNFGIMGGAQASGLSSALMFPEIIKSRRLSRYLIEHEFSTEKYGDRLPLINILLGSKNDSAKWSDDQIKYAIFKAQKMITVSQEKKSPLLVLSVSTFEKQLSADISDAIIEILSKMANKFKLSQVKEKKAYINNRMIQVKSDLGGSEENLKVFRERNRKIIKSPTLLLEQERLMREVQVQTQMYITLKTQYEMAQIEEVDRQNMLQILDPPEAPTMQDSPDVILNTVIAALLGLSFSLGSIHFKIWYEDNSHKIKSNQIMS
;
A
#
# COMPACT_ATOMS: atom_id res chain seq x y z
N MET A 1 -8.73 31.69 -44.77
CA MET A 1 -8.34 31.77 -43.35
C MET A 1 -7.42 30.61 -42.89
N SER A 2 -7.11 29.61 -43.75
CA SER A 2 -6.14 28.53 -43.42
C SER A 2 -4.69 28.87 -43.82
N SER A 3 -4.50 29.62 -44.91
CA SER A 3 -3.17 30.03 -45.40
C SER A 3 -2.45 30.98 -44.44
N ASP A 4 -3.14 31.96 -43.87
CA ASP A 4 -2.51 33.02 -43.06
C ASP A 4 -1.99 32.51 -41.71
N ILE A 5 -2.65 31.51 -41.14
CA ILE A 5 -2.23 30.83 -39.90
C ILE A 5 -0.98 29.95 -40.18
N PHE A 6 -0.97 29.25 -41.33
CA PHE A 6 0.16 28.43 -41.75
C PHE A 6 1.41 29.28 -42.06
N LEU A 7 1.23 30.45 -42.67
CA LEU A 7 2.30 31.39 -42.98
C LEU A 7 2.86 32.09 -41.73
N SER A 8 2.05 32.31 -40.68
CA SER A 8 2.51 32.77 -39.37
C SER A 8 3.30 31.70 -38.61
N PHE A 9 3.03 30.42 -38.85
CA PHE A 9 3.70 29.29 -38.18
C PHE A 9 5.13 29.05 -38.71
N LEU A 10 5.45 29.55 -39.91
CA LEU A 10 6.79 29.45 -40.49
C LEU A 10 7.84 30.33 -39.80
N ASP A 11 7.47 31.36 -39.03
CA ASP A 11 8.43 32.33 -38.49
C ASP A 11 9.29 31.78 -37.32
N PHE A 12 8.84 30.73 -36.64
CA PHE A 12 9.58 30.05 -35.56
C PHE A 12 9.36 28.54 -35.61
N MET A 13 10.01 27.89 -36.57
CA MET A 13 9.82 26.46 -36.85
C MET A 13 11.08 25.63 -36.59
N THR A 14 10.90 24.41 -36.07
CA THR A 14 11.99 23.44 -35.89
C THR A 14 12.34 22.72 -37.19
N PHE A 15 13.56 22.17 -37.30
CA PHE A 15 14.00 21.49 -38.53
C PHE A 15 13.10 20.30 -38.90
N THR A 16 12.62 19.54 -37.90
CA THR A 16 11.75 18.39 -38.11
C THR A 16 10.38 18.78 -38.70
N GLU A 17 9.84 19.92 -38.31
CA GLU A 17 8.58 20.44 -38.86
C GLU A 17 8.77 20.95 -40.30
N LEU A 18 9.88 21.64 -40.56
CA LEU A 18 10.24 22.08 -41.91
C LEU A 18 10.41 20.88 -42.86
N GLN A 19 11.03 19.80 -42.40
CA GLN A 19 11.19 18.57 -43.17
C GLN A 19 9.82 17.97 -43.55
N LYS A 20 8.88 17.89 -42.61
CA LYS A 20 7.52 17.37 -42.89
C LYS A 20 6.76 18.23 -43.90
N ILE A 21 6.93 19.54 -43.85
CA ILE A 21 6.27 20.47 -44.78
C ILE A 21 6.86 20.35 -46.19
N LEU A 22 8.19 20.29 -46.30
CA LEU A 22 8.88 20.11 -47.58
C LEU A 22 8.60 18.74 -48.19
N GLU A 23 8.51 17.70 -47.38
CA GLU A 23 8.09 16.37 -47.82
C GLU A 23 6.66 16.38 -48.38
N LYS A 24 5.72 17.03 -47.67
CA LYS A 24 4.31 17.06 -48.07
C LYS A 24 4.03 17.95 -49.30
N LYS A 25 4.71 19.09 -49.44
CA LYS A 25 4.44 20.07 -50.52
C LYS A 25 5.37 19.96 -51.72
N PHE A 26 6.62 19.54 -51.52
CA PHE A 26 7.64 19.51 -52.56
C PHE A 26 8.22 18.10 -52.79
N GLY A 27 7.78 17.08 -52.04
CA GLY A 27 8.25 15.69 -52.18
C GLY A 27 9.72 15.48 -51.76
N ALA A 28 10.34 16.47 -51.10
CA ALA A 28 11.75 16.45 -50.73
C ALA A 28 11.96 15.60 -49.47
N THR A 29 12.20 14.30 -49.66
CA THR A 29 12.36 13.34 -48.56
C THR A 29 13.79 13.24 -48.05
N ARG A 30 14.80 13.49 -48.89
CA ARG A 30 16.22 13.41 -48.52
C ARG A 30 16.81 14.77 -48.20
N LEU A 31 17.82 14.79 -47.33
CA LEU A 31 18.52 16.03 -46.93
C LEU A 31 19.17 16.77 -48.12
N ALA A 32 19.58 16.03 -49.15
CA ALA A 32 20.12 16.62 -50.38
C ALA A 32 19.05 17.36 -51.20
N ASP A 33 17.81 16.86 -51.20
CA ASP A 33 16.69 17.47 -51.93
C ASP A 33 16.26 18.76 -51.23
N ILE A 34 16.22 18.74 -49.90
CA ILE A 34 15.98 19.93 -49.06
C ILE A 34 17.07 20.99 -49.29
N ALA A 35 18.33 20.56 -49.40
CA ALA A 35 19.45 21.45 -49.65
C ALA A 35 19.36 22.11 -51.03
N LYS A 36 18.94 21.35 -52.05
CA LYS A 36 18.71 21.84 -53.41
C LYS A 36 17.56 22.84 -53.48
N GLU A 37 16.48 22.60 -52.74
CA GLU A 37 15.29 23.45 -52.74
C GLU A 37 15.52 24.80 -52.05
N LEU A 38 16.40 24.81 -51.04
CA LEU A 38 16.79 25.99 -50.24
C LEU A 38 18.09 26.64 -50.71
N ASP A 39 18.68 26.16 -51.81
CA ASP A 39 19.94 26.65 -52.40
C ASP A 39 21.12 26.70 -51.40
N VAL A 40 21.30 25.62 -50.64
CA VAL A 40 22.36 25.44 -49.65
C VAL A 40 23.06 24.09 -49.82
N THR A 41 24.26 23.92 -49.25
CA THR A 41 24.95 22.63 -49.28
C THR A 41 24.33 21.61 -48.32
N PRO A 42 24.29 20.31 -48.66
CA PRO A 42 23.71 19.27 -47.79
C PRO A 42 24.32 19.20 -46.38
N GLN A 43 25.57 19.63 -46.23
CA GLN A 43 26.28 19.68 -44.94
C GLN A 43 25.71 20.76 -44.01
N VAL A 44 25.20 21.88 -44.54
CA VAL A 44 24.52 22.94 -43.78
C VAL A 44 23.17 22.44 -43.25
N VAL A 45 22.41 21.75 -44.09
CA VAL A 45 21.12 21.15 -43.73
C VAL A 45 21.29 20.06 -42.67
N SER A 46 22.36 19.28 -42.74
CA SER A 46 22.72 18.29 -41.70
C SER A 46 22.98 18.95 -40.34
N ASN A 47 23.65 20.11 -40.31
CA ASN A 47 23.91 20.85 -39.07
C ASN A 47 22.62 21.42 -38.46
N TRP A 48 21.68 21.90 -39.28
CA TRP A 48 20.35 22.33 -38.83
C TRP A 48 19.53 21.17 -38.26
N LYS A 49 19.63 19.98 -38.88
CA LYS A 49 19.01 18.77 -38.34
C LYS A 49 19.58 18.41 -36.98
N ALA A 50 20.90 18.45 -36.81
CA ALA A 50 21.56 18.12 -35.54
C ALA A 50 21.20 19.09 -34.40
N ARG A 51 20.98 20.36 -34.72
CA ARG A 51 20.60 21.41 -33.74
C ARG A 51 19.09 21.64 -33.63
N ASN A 52 18.31 20.97 -34.46
CA ASN A 52 16.87 21.14 -34.64
C ASN A 52 16.40 22.60 -34.79
N GLN A 53 17.19 23.43 -35.47
CA GLN A 53 16.93 24.85 -35.65
C GLN A 53 17.26 25.27 -37.09
N VAL A 54 16.36 26.05 -37.69
CA VAL A 54 16.55 26.60 -39.05
C VAL A 54 16.66 28.12 -38.96
N PRO A 55 17.68 28.74 -39.59
CA PRO A 55 17.80 30.19 -39.61
C PRO A 55 16.62 30.86 -40.33
N TYR A 56 16.10 31.93 -39.73
CA TYR A 56 14.93 32.68 -40.19
C TYR A 56 14.97 33.10 -41.69
N LYS A 57 16.16 33.42 -42.21
CA LYS A 57 16.34 33.83 -43.61
C LYS A 57 15.80 32.79 -44.61
N TYR A 58 15.96 31.50 -44.32
CA TYR A 58 15.53 30.42 -45.22
C TYR A 58 14.03 30.12 -45.08
N LEU A 59 13.48 30.28 -43.87
CA LEU A 59 12.04 30.19 -43.63
C LEU A 59 11.28 31.29 -44.39
N LYS A 60 11.83 32.51 -44.41
CA LYS A 60 11.26 33.63 -45.16
C LYS A 60 11.30 33.42 -46.68
N ALA A 61 12.39 32.85 -47.21
CA ALA A 61 12.50 32.53 -48.63
C ALA A 61 11.51 31.43 -49.06
N LEU A 62 11.35 30.40 -48.23
CA LEU A 62 10.42 29.30 -48.46
C LEU A 62 8.96 29.76 -48.38
N ARG A 63 8.65 30.70 -47.48
CA ARG A 63 7.33 31.37 -47.41
C ARG A 63 6.97 32.06 -48.72
N ALA A 64 7.88 32.88 -49.27
CA ALA A 64 7.65 33.58 -50.52
C ALA A 64 7.39 32.61 -51.69
N LYS A 65 8.12 31.49 -51.73
CA LYS A 65 7.96 30.46 -52.76
C LYS A 65 6.63 29.70 -52.65
N ILE A 66 6.15 29.43 -51.43
CA ILE A 66 4.84 28.82 -51.19
C ILE A 66 3.70 29.77 -51.58
N GLU A 67 3.85 31.07 -51.33
CA GLU A 67 2.84 32.07 -51.68
C GLU A 67 2.66 32.24 -53.20
N ASP A 68 3.76 32.13 -53.97
CA ASP A 68 3.70 32.13 -55.44
C ASP A 68 3.03 30.86 -56.00
N ILE A 69 3.25 29.70 -55.38
CA ILE A 69 2.61 28.44 -55.78
C ILE A 69 1.10 28.47 -55.51
N ASP A 70 0.67 29.02 -54.37
CA ASP A 70 -0.76 29.18 -54.04
C ASP A 70 -1.46 30.25 -54.89
N LYS A 71 -0.73 31.27 -55.40
CA LYS A 71 -1.25 32.22 -56.39
C LYS A 71 -1.38 31.58 -57.77
N SER A 72 -0.43 30.74 -58.18
CA SER A 72 -0.48 30.04 -59.47
C SER A 72 -1.56 28.96 -59.53
N SER A 73 -1.84 28.27 -58.42
CA SER A 73 -2.89 27.25 -58.35
C SER A 73 -4.30 27.85 -58.38
N LYS A 74 -4.48 29.08 -57.88
CA LYS A 74 -5.75 29.81 -57.94
C LYS A 74 -6.12 30.31 -59.34
N VAL A 75 -5.15 30.48 -60.23
CA VAL A 75 -5.38 30.94 -61.63
C VAL A 75 -5.77 29.76 -62.55
N LEU A 76 -5.45 28.52 -62.17
CA LEU A 76 -5.70 27.32 -62.99
C LEU A 76 -7.03 26.61 -62.73
N TYR A 77 -7.85 27.06 -61.78
CA TYR A 77 -9.21 26.55 -61.53
C TYR A 77 -10.28 27.62 -61.75
N GLY A 78 -10.15 28.36 -62.86
CA GLY A 78 -11.26 29.06 -63.49
C GLY A 78 -11.54 28.39 -64.82
N ASN A 79 -12.75 27.82 -64.97
CA ASN A 79 -13.35 27.21 -66.17
C ASN A 79 -13.11 25.71 -66.38
N GLN A 80 -14.10 24.88 -66.03
CA GLN A 80 -14.95 24.16 -66.98
C GLN A 80 -15.91 23.19 -66.25
N ASP A 81 -17.17 23.22 -66.68
CA ASP A 81 -18.23 22.30 -66.29
C ASP A 81 -18.01 20.89 -66.86
N GLY A 82 -18.38 19.88 -66.07
CA GLY A 82 -18.73 18.53 -66.52
C GLY A 82 -17.55 17.59 -66.79
N PHE A 83 -17.37 16.59 -65.92
CA PHE A 83 -17.28 15.15 -66.23
C PHE A 83 -16.96 14.41 -64.92
N ALA A 84 -17.78 13.42 -64.60
CA ALA A 84 -17.54 12.50 -63.50
C ALA A 84 -16.25 11.73 -63.74
N ASN A 85 -15.37 11.67 -62.74
CA ASN A 85 -14.47 10.53 -62.53
C ASN A 85 -14.17 10.38 -61.03
N THR A 86 -14.49 9.19 -60.58
CA THR A 86 -14.33 8.63 -59.24
C THR A 86 -12.86 8.35 -58.99
N GLU A 87 -12.25 8.94 -57.97
CA GLU A 87 -10.97 8.49 -57.41
C GLU A 87 -11.01 8.54 -55.86
N PRO A 88 -10.24 7.68 -55.18
CA PRO A 88 -10.66 7.05 -53.92
C PRO A 88 -10.45 7.96 -52.71
N LYS A 89 -11.50 8.14 -51.91
CA LYS A 89 -11.45 8.76 -50.58
C LYS A 89 -10.53 7.91 -49.69
N THR A 90 -9.29 8.37 -49.52
CA THR A 90 -8.30 7.80 -48.61
C THR A 90 -8.39 8.54 -47.28
N SER A 91 -8.70 7.78 -46.22
CA SER A 91 -8.54 7.90 -44.75
C SER A 91 -7.90 9.14 -44.05
N ILE A 92 -7.39 10.15 -44.74
CA ILE A 92 -6.78 11.35 -44.14
C ILE A 92 -7.84 12.43 -43.86
N ASP A 93 -8.84 12.57 -44.72
CA ASP A 93 -9.90 13.60 -44.57
C ASP A 93 -10.79 13.38 -43.34
N ASP A 94 -11.10 12.12 -43.02
CA ASP A 94 -11.91 11.79 -41.84
C ASP A 94 -11.17 12.19 -40.55
N SER A 95 -9.86 11.92 -40.46
CA SER A 95 -9.04 12.30 -39.29
C SER A 95 -8.89 13.82 -39.11
N PHE A 96 -8.80 14.57 -40.21
CA PHE A 96 -8.71 16.04 -40.16
C PHE A 96 -10.04 16.68 -39.80
N SER A 97 -11.16 16.11 -40.27
CA SER A 97 -12.52 16.56 -39.93
C SER A 97 -12.90 16.24 -38.47
N GLU A 98 -12.46 15.10 -37.93
CA GLU A 98 -12.62 14.77 -36.51
C GLU A 98 -11.87 15.76 -35.62
N ILE A 99 -10.59 16.06 -35.94
CA ILE A 99 -9.80 17.04 -35.18
C ILE A 99 -10.42 18.45 -35.27
N GLN A 100 -10.92 18.86 -36.44
CA GLN A 100 -11.58 20.15 -36.61
C GLN A 100 -12.91 20.23 -35.86
N SER A 101 -13.64 19.12 -35.75
CA SER A 101 -14.85 19.03 -34.92
C SER A 101 -14.53 19.11 -33.42
N ILE A 102 -13.44 18.48 -32.98
CA ILE A 102 -12.96 18.53 -31.58
C ILE A 102 -12.52 19.95 -31.22
N ILE A 103 -11.78 20.63 -32.10
CA ILE A 103 -11.37 22.03 -31.93
C ILE A 103 -12.59 22.96 -31.91
N GLY A 104 -13.58 22.70 -32.78
CA GLY A 104 -14.86 23.42 -32.80
C GLY A 104 -15.61 23.27 -31.47
N ASN A 105 -15.73 22.05 -30.97
CA ASN A 105 -16.36 21.76 -29.68
C ASN A 105 -15.62 22.44 -28.53
N ILE A 106 -14.29 22.32 -28.47
CA ILE A 106 -13.45 22.99 -27.46
C ILE A 106 -13.65 24.52 -27.49
N SER A 107 -13.71 25.11 -28.68
CA SER A 107 -13.94 26.55 -28.83
C SER A 107 -15.34 26.99 -28.37
N TYR A 108 -16.34 26.13 -28.54
CA TYR A 108 -17.71 26.35 -28.05
C TYR A 108 -17.77 26.25 -26.51
N PHE A 109 -17.13 25.24 -25.91
CA PHE A 109 -17.01 25.10 -24.46
C PHE A 109 -16.28 26.31 -23.84
N LEU A 110 -15.18 26.76 -24.46
CA LEU A 110 -14.42 27.93 -24.00
C LEU A 110 -15.25 29.22 -24.08
N LYS A 111 -15.96 29.46 -25.20
CA LYS A 111 -16.84 30.63 -25.32
C LYS A 111 -17.98 30.61 -24.30
N SER A 112 -18.60 29.45 -24.10
CA SER A 112 -19.64 29.27 -23.09
C SER A 112 -19.11 29.52 -21.68
N PHE A 113 -17.89 29.07 -21.38
CA PHE A 113 -17.22 29.34 -20.11
C PHE A 113 -16.95 30.84 -19.90
N LEU A 114 -16.46 31.56 -20.91
CA LEU A 114 -16.23 33.01 -20.81
C LEU A 114 -17.52 33.83 -20.67
N GLN A 115 -18.59 33.43 -21.36
CA GLN A 115 -19.88 34.13 -21.34
C GLN A 115 -20.61 33.97 -20.00
N TYR A 116 -20.55 32.78 -19.39
CA TYR A 116 -21.20 32.46 -18.12
C TYR A 116 -20.23 32.43 -16.93
N LYS A 117 -19.03 32.99 -17.06
CA LYS A 117 -17.95 32.91 -16.06
C LYS A 117 -18.39 33.27 -14.64
N SER A 118 -19.22 34.31 -14.48
CA SER A 118 -19.67 34.75 -13.15
C SER A 118 -20.60 33.73 -12.49
N ILE A 119 -21.47 33.08 -13.27
CA ILE A 119 -22.36 32.04 -12.78
C ILE A 119 -21.56 30.79 -12.43
N ILE A 120 -20.61 30.38 -13.29
CA ILE A 120 -19.76 29.21 -13.04
C ILE A 120 -18.93 29.37 -11.78
N LEU A 121 -18.29 30.53 -11.65
CA LEU A 121 -17.42 30.82 -10.53
C LEU A 121 -18.22 30.95 -9.23
N SER A 122 -19.44 31.50 -9.27
CA SER A 122 -20.32 31.59 -8.10
C SER A 122 -20.80 30.23 -7.59
N ILE A 123 -21.25 29.33 -8.48
CA ILE A 123 -21.73 27.99 -8.09
C ILE A 123 -20.57 27.17 -7.52
N THR A 124 -19.41 27.22 -8.18
CA THR A 124 -18.21 26.52 -7.72
C THR A 124 -17.72 27.07 -6.37
N PHE A 125 -17.77 28.39 -6.19
CA PHE A 125 -17.41 29.04 -4.92
C PHE A 125 -18.38 28.65 -3.79
N ILE A 126 -19.69 28.67 -4.04
CA ILE A 126 -20.69 28.25 -3.06
C ILE A 126 -20.48 26.79 -2.67
N CYS A 127 -20.30 25.89 -3.64
CA CYS A 127 -20.09 24.46 -3.38
C CYS A 127 -18.83 24.19 -2.55
N SER A 128 -17.70 24.81 -2.92
CA SER A 128 -16.45 24.69 -2.17
C SER A 128 -16.54 25.31 -0.77
N PHE A 129 -17.19 26.47 -0.63
CA PHE A 129 -17.38 27.13 0.67
C PHE A 129 -18.29 26.31 1.61
N THR A 130 -19.39 25.75 1.09
CA THR A 130 -20.27 24.86 1.87
C THR A 130 -19.55 23.57 2.28
N SER A 131 -18.73 23.00 1.39
CA SER A 131 -17.92 21.82 1.68
C SER A 131 -16.90 22.11 2.77
N TYR A 132 -16.18 23.24 2.68
CA TYR A 132 -15.21 23.67 3.67
C TYR A 132 -15.85 23.81 5.06
N ILE A 133 -16.98 24.52 5.17
CA ILE A 133 -17.71 24.66 6.45
C ILE A 133 -18.18 23.30 6.98
N PHE A 134 -18.70 22.45 6.10
CA PHE A 134 -19.18 21.12 6.48
C PHE A 134 -18.07 20.25 7.08
N PHE A 135 -16.93 20.14 6.41
CA PHE A 135 -15.81 19.32 6.88
C PHE A 135 -15.07 19.92 8.08
N GLN A 136 -15.07 21.25 8.23
CA GLN A 136 -14.40 21.91 9.35
C GLN A 136 -15.22 21.86 10.66
N TYR A 137 -16.56 21.88 10.58
CA TYR A 137 -17.42 22.04 11.75
C TYR A 137 -18.31 20.83 12.07
N TYR A 138 -18.76 20.08 11.06
CA TYR A 138 -19.71 18.98 11.25
C TYR A 138 -19.09 17.59 11.18
N ALA A 139 -17.94 17.44 10.52
CA ALA A 139 -17.25 16.16 10.47
C ALA A 139 -16.53 15.90 11.79
N ASP A 140 -16.75 14.71 12.37
CA ASP A 140 -16.03 14.29 13.57
C ASP A 140 -14.53 14.19 13.25
N PRO A 141 -13.66 14.92 13.99
CA PRO A 141 -12.22 14.84 13.76
C PRO A 141 -11.72 13.46 14.16
N VAL A 142 -10.78 12.92 13.39
CA VAL A 142 -10.12 11.65 13.68
C VAL A 142 -8.63 11.90 13.88
N TYR A 143 -8.12 11.42 15.00
CA TYR A 143 -6.74 11.52 15.45
C TYR A 143 -6.15 10.12 15.52
N SER A 144 -4.97 9.89 14.92
CA SER A 144 -4.26 8.62 15.04
C SER A 144 -2.94 8.73 15.78
N ALA A 145 -2.80 7.92 16.82
CA ALA A 145 -1.57 7.71 17.55
C ALA A 145 -0.81 6.55 16.90
N ILE A 146 0.47 6.77 16.64
CA ILE A 146 1.37 5.81 16.01
C ILE A 146 2.33 5.30 17.08
N SER A 147 2.46 3.99 17.23
CA SER A 147 3.48 3.35 18.05
C SER A 147 4.27 2.33 17.25
N LYS A 148 5.57 2.22 17.55
CA LYS A 148 6.47 1.27 16.89
C LYS A 148 6.93 0.22 17.89
N ILE A 149 6.60 -1.03 17.58
CA ILE A 149 6.82 -2.17 18.45
C ILE A 149 7.75 -3.14 17.73
N LEU A 150 8.77 -3.61 18.42
CA LEU A 150 9.65 -4.68 17.98
C LEU A 150 9.28 -5.98 18.69
N PRO A 151 8.75 -6.98 17.97
CA PRO A 151 8.59 -8.32 18.51
C PRO A 151 9.94 -8.95 18.82
N ILE A 152 10.16 -9.33 20.07
CA ILE A 152 11.33 -10.11 20.45
C ILE A 152 10.96 -11.58 20.26
N SER A 153 11.52 -12.23 19.25
CA SER A 153 11.47 -13.68 19.19
C SER A 153 12.29 -14.25 20.34
N SER A 154 11.69 -15.00 21.24
CA SER A 154 12.37 -15.69 22.35
C SER A 154 13.36 -16.78 21.88
N GLY A 155 13.61 -16.90 20.58
CA GLY A 155 14.78 -17.58 20.04
C GLY A 155 15.96 -16.63 20.16
N GLY A 156 16.41 -16.39 21.39
CA GLY A 156 17.64 -15.68 21.65
C GLY A 156 18.77 -16.37 20.89
N ASN A 157 19.13 -15.83 19.74
CA ASN A 157 20.47 -15.95 19.20
C ASN A 157 21.38 -15.27 20.22
N ASN A 158 21.75 -16.00 21.27
CA ASN A 158 22.99 -15.77 21.98
C ASN A 158 24.13 -16.13 21.02
N ALA A 159 24.33 -15.25 20.04
CA ALA A 159 25.54 -15.18 19.24
C ALA A 159 26.75 -14.72 20.08
N ASN A 160 26.52 -14.32 21.34
CA ASN A 160 27.56 -13.97 22.28
C ASN A 160 27.52 -14.89 23.51
N GLY A 161 28.43 -15.87 23.57
CA GLY A 161 29.13 -16.15 24.83
C GLY A 161 28.83 -17.42 25.63
N ASN A 162 27.95 -18.35 25.24
CA ASN A 162 27.81 -19.63 25.98
C ASN A 162 28.44 -20.83 25.23
N PRO A 163 29.67 -21.27 25.58
CA PRO A 163 30.38 -22.35 24.88
C PRO A 163 29.64 -23.70 24.91
N LEU A 164 28.73 -23.89 25.86
CA LEU A 164 27.94 -25.13 25.97
C LEU A 164 26.83 -25.24 24.90
N ALA A 165 26.31 -24.10 24.41
CA ALA A 165 25.32 -24.07 23.33
C ALA A 165 25.95 -24.39 21.95
N ALA A 166 27.23 -24.08 21.76
CA ALA A 166 27.99 -24.45 20.57
C ALA A 166 28.23 -25.96 20.48
N VAL A 167 28.48 -26.63 21.61
CA VAL A 167 28.64 -28.09 21.68
C VAL A 167 27.33 -28.79 21.34
N ALA A 168 26.19 -28.33 21.85
CA ALA A 168 24.87 -28.91 21.55
C ALA A 168 24.49 -28.81 20.05
N LYS A 169 24.94 -27.77 19.36
CA LYS A 169 24.70 -27.56 17.91
C LYS A 169 25.54 -28.52 17.05
N ASN A 170 26.75 -28.85 17.48
CA ASN A 170 27.64 -29.80 16.78
C ASN A 170 27.22 -31.27 16.93
N PHE A 171 26.40 -31.60 17.93
CA PHE A 171 25.90 -32.97 18.13
C PHE A 171 24.62 -33.29 17.34
N GLY A 172 24.03 -32.35 16.60
CA GLY A 172 22.82 -32.62 15.79
C GLY A 172 21.55 -32.95 16.60
N ILE A 173 21.61 -32.91 17.93
CA ILE A 173 20.51 -33.24 18.86
C ILE A 173 19.47 -32.09 18.92
N MET A 174 19.80 -30.91 18.40
CA MET A 174 18.86 -29.80 18.21
C MET A 174 18.38 -29.72 16.75
N GLY A 175 18.07 -30.87 16.16
CA GLY A 175 17.33 -30.97 14.90
C GLY A 175 15.85 -30.64 15.14
N GLY A 176 15.52 -29.34 15.11
CA GLY A 176 14.15 -28.87 15.28
C GLY A 176 14.01 -27.37 15.05
N ALA A 177 13.81 -27.01 13.78
CA ALA A 177 13.26 -25.75 13.29
C ALA A 177 14.06 -24.44 13.56
N GLN A 178 14.82 -24.02 12.55
CA GLN A 178 15.11 -22.60 12.29
C GLN A 178 13.85 -21.82 11.84
N ALA A 179 12.73 -21.90 12.58
CA ALA A 179 11.48 -21.24 12.19
C ALA A 179 10.76 -20.49 13.32
N SER A 180 11.36 -20.33 14.50
CA SER A 180 10.69 -19.66 15.62
C SER A 180 10.75 -18.12 15.57
N GLY A 181 11.66 -17.54 14.78
CA GLY A 181 11.81 -16.09 14.65
C GLY A 181 10.72 -15.42 13.80
N LEU A 182 10.52 -15.93 12.57
CA LEU A 182 9.60 -15.34 11.60
C LEU A 182 8.12 -15.57 11.95
N SER A 183 7.79 -16.76 12.48
CA SER A 183 6.41 -17.07 12.89
C SER A 183 5.95 -16.20 14.05
N SER A 184 6.85 -15.81 14.97
CA SER A 184 6.50 -14.92 16.08
C SER A 184 6.09 -13.54 15.55
N ALA A 185 6.88 -12.94 14.66
CA ALA A 185 6.62 -11.60 14.14
C ALA A 185 5.31 -11.50 13.32
N LEU A 186 4.97 -12.54 12.56
CA LEU A 186 3.73 -12.60 11.76
C LEU A 186 2.47 -12.84 12.60
N MET A 187 2.59 -13.38 13.81
CA MET A 187 1.44 -13.63 14.70
C MET A 187 0.90 -12.36 15.35
N PHE A 188 1.76 -11.38 15.66
CA PHE A 188 1.34 -10.19 16.41
C PHE A 188 0.26 -9.35 15.71
N PRO A 189 0.35 -9.05 14.39
CA PRO A 189 -0.74 -8.37 13.68
C PRO A 189 -2.10 -9.09 13.81
N GLU A 190 -2.09 -10.43 13.73
CA GLU A 190 -3.30 -11.25 13.86
C GLU A 190 -3.83 -11.27 15.30
N ILE A 191 -2.94 -11.28 16.30
CA ILE A 191 -3.34 -11.19 17.71
C ILE A 191 -3.97 -9.81 18.00
N ILE A 192 -3.38 -8.73 17.47
CA ILE A 192 -3.91 -7.37 17.63
C ILE A 192 -5.29 -7.24 17.01
N LYS A 193 -5.51 -7.79 15.81
CA LYS A 193 -6.81 -7.80 15.14
C LYS A 193 -7.79 -8.82 15.72
N SER A 194 -7.36 -9.68 16.64
CA SER A 194 -8.19 -10.77 17.15
C SER A 194 -9.37 -10.26 17.98
N ARG A 195 -10.50 -10.97 17.89
CA ARG A 195 -11.69 -10.70 18.70
C ARG A 195 -11.39 -10.74 20.21
N ARG A 196 -10.41 -11.55 20.64
CA ARG A 196 -10.03 -11.70 22.05
C ARG A 196 -9.38 -10.42 22.58
N LEU A 197 -8.46 -9.82 21.82
CA LEU A 197 -7.83 -8.57 22.23
C LEU A 197 -8.88 -7.46 22.30
N SER A 198 -9.69 -7.30 21.26
CA SER A 198 -10.76 -6.30 21.25
C SER A 198 -11.73 -6.48 22.41
N ARG A 199 -12.01 -7.73 22.84
CA ARG A 199 -12.86 -7.99 24.01
C ARG A 199 -12.24 -7.49 25.32
N TYR A 200 -10.94 -7.70 25.53
CA TYR A 200 -10.27 -7.13 26.71
C TYR A 200 -10.17 -5.60 26.63
N LEU A 201 -9.98 -5.06 25.42
CA LEU A 201 -9.88 -3.63 25.20
C LEU A 201 -11.19 -2.89 25.49
N ILE A 202 -12.35 -3.45 25.08
CA ILE A 202 -13.65 -2.81 25.32
C ILE A 202 -14.03 -2.73 26.81
N GLU A 203 -13.47 -3.63 27.63
CA GLU A 203 -13.66 -3.67 29.09
C GLU A 203 -12.68 -2.75 29.83
N HIS A 204 -11.66 -2.23 29.13
CA HIS A 204 -10.68 -1.33 29.73
C HIS A 204 -11.25 0.09 29.88
N GLU A 205 -10.89 0.75 30.98
CA GLU A 205 -11.36 2.09 31.33
C GLU A 205 -10.46 3.16 30.74
N PHE A 206 -11.05 4.19 30.16
CA PHE A 206 -10.36 5.33 29.57
C PHE A 206 -10.95 6.64 30.09
N SER A 207 -10.12 7.69 30.08
CA SER A 207 -10.58 9.06 30.39
C SER A 207 -10.77 9.82 29.09
N THR A 208 -11.89 10.51 28.96
CA THR A 208 -12.24 11.26 27.75
C THR A 208 -12.76 12.64 28.12
N GLU A 209 -12.44 13.63 27.30
CA GLU A 209 -12.95 15.00 27.48
C GLU A 209 -14.47 15.05 27.25
N LYS A 210 -14.99 14.24 26.31
CA LYS A 210 -16.41 14.24 25.92
C LYS A 210 -17.33 13.48 26.88
N TYR A 211 -16.88 12.35 27.44
CA TYR A 211 -17.73 11.48 28.26
C TYR A 211 -17.37 11.49 29.75
N GLY A 212 -16.16 11.92 30.13
CA GLY A 212 -15.68 11.99 31.49
C GLY A 212 -14.57 10.96 31.79
N ASP A 213 -14.20 10.87 33.07
CA ASP A 213 -13.11 10.04 33.55
C ASP A 213 -13.54 8.58 33.80
N ARG A 214 -12.65 7.63 33.49
CA ARG A 214 -12.76 6.19 33.82
C ARG A 214 -14.03 5.50 33.31
N LEU A 215 -14.30 5.63 32.01
CA LEU A 215 -15.39 4.92 31.35
C LEU A 215 -14.86 3.72 30.57
N PRO A 216 -15.53 2.56 30.62
CA PRO A 216 -15.16 1.43 29.80
C PRO A 216 -15.35 1.78 28.32
N LEU A 217 -14.42 1.36 27.47
CA LEU A 217 -14.42 1.74 26.06
C LEU A 217 -15.73 1.37 25.34
N ILE A 218 -16.40 0.29 25.72
CA ILE A 218 -17.72 -0.05 25.18
C ILE A 218 -18.74 1.08 25.35
N ASN A 219 -18.76 1.78 26.49
CA ASN A 219 -19.68 2.89 26.73
C ASN A 219 -19.36 4.08 25.82
N ILE A 220 -18.07 4.38 25.66
CA ILE A 220 -17.56 5.42 24.76
C ILE A 220 -17.95 5.11 23.29
N LEU A 221 -17.80 3.86 22.85
CA LEU A 221 -18.12 3.42 21.49
C LEU A 221 -19.62 3.36 21.19
N LEU A 222 -20.45 3.11 22.21
CA LEU A 222 -21.91 3.13 22.14
C LEU A 222 -22.50 4.55 22.31
N GLY A 223 -21.70 5.52 22.76
CA GLY A 223 -22.18 6.87 23.07
C GLY A 223 -23.12 6.94 24.27
N SER A 224 -23.06 5.95 25.16
CA SER A 224 -23.89 5.86 26.36
C SER A 224 -23.08 6.28 27.59
N LYS A 225 -23.60 7.24 28.36
CA LYS A 225 -23.05 7.59 29.69
C LYS A 225 -23.48 6.63 30.79
N ASN A 226 -24.42 5.72 30.52
CA ASN A 226 -24.89 4.75 31.50
C ASN A 226 -23.94 3.55 31.58
N ASP A 227 -23.40 3.33 32.77
CA ASP A 227 -22.88 2.03 33.19
C ASP A 227 -24.03 1.03 33.31
N SER A 228 -24.42 0.44 32.19
CA SER A 228 -25.25 -0.75 32.23
C SER A 228 -24.42 -1.86 32.87
N ALA A 229 -24.85 -2.36 34.03
CA ALA A 229 -24.18 -3.45 34.75
C ALA A 229 -24.00 -4.74 33.91
N LYS A 230 -24.68 -4.86 32.76
CA LYS A 230 -24.49 -5.89 31.74
C LYS A 230 -24.82 -5.35 30.35
N TRP A 231 -23.90 -5.50 29.41
CA TRP A 231 -24.13 -5.23 27.98
C TRP A 231 -24.76 -6.44 27.28
N SER A 232 -25.65 -6.18 26.31
CA SER A 232 -26.19 -7.22 25.44
C SER A 232 -25.09 -7.82 24.55
N ASP A 233 -25.22 -9.09 24.15
CA ASP A 233 -24.28 -9.75 23.23
C ASP A 233 -24.13 -8.98 21.91
N ASP A 234 -25.20 -8.35 21.44
CA ASP A 234 -25.16 -7.54 20.21
C ASP A 234 -24.41 -6.21 20.39
N GLN A 235 -24.54 -5.58 21.57
CA GLN A 235 -23.75 -4.39 21.91
C GLN A 235 -22.26 -4.73 22.00
N ILE A 236 -21.92 -5.88 22.59
CA ILE A 236 -20.54 -6.38 22.68
C ILE A 236 -19.98 -6.65 21.27
N LYS A 237 -20.74 -7.33 20.40
CA LYS A 237 -20.32 -7.58 19.01
C LYS A 237 -20.09 -6.29 18.25
N TYR A 238 -21.00 -5.32 18.38
CA TYR A 238 -20.88 -4.03 17.73
C TYR A 238 -19.66 -3.24 18.24
N ALA A 239 -19.44 -3.21 19.55
CA ALA A 239 -18.29 -2.57 20.15
C ALA A 239 -16.97 -3.21 19.70
N ILE A 240 -16.89 -4.54 19.66
CA ILE A 240 -15.72 -5.25 19.13
C ILE A 240 -15.48 -4.89 17.66
N PHE A 241 -16.53 -4.87 16.83
CA PHE A 241 -16.39 -4.51 15.42
C PHE A 241 -15.88 -3.08 15.23
N LYS A 242 -16.39 -2.11 16.02
CA LYS A 242 -15.86 -0.74 16.05
C LYS A 242 -14.40 -0.69 16.50
N ALA A 243 -14.07 -1.42 17.57
CA ALA A 243 -12.72 -1.49 18.10
C ALA A 243 -11.73 -2.13 17.11
N GLN A 244 -12.15 -3.09 16.29
CA GLN A 244 -11.29 -3.64 15.24
C GLN A 244 -11.08 -2.65 14.08
N LYS A 245 -12.07 -1.81 13.77
CA LYS A 245 -11.97 -0.81 12.70
C LYS A 245 -11.07 0.37 13.06
N MET A 246 -11.00 0.77 14.33
CA MET A 246 -10.12 1.85 14.78
C MET A 246 -8.64 1.43 14.82
N ILE A 247 -8.34 0.12 14.82
CA ILE A 247 -6.98 -0.41 14.95
C ILE A 247 -6.45 -0.82 13.57
N THR A 248 -5.40 -0.15 13.12
CA THR A 248 -4.64 -0.53 11.94
C THR A 248 -3.24 -0.98 12.34
N VAL A 249 -2.86 -2.18 11.91
CA VAL A 249 -1.51 -2.69 12.11
C VAL A 249 -0.89 -2.97 10.75
N SER A 250 0.30 -2.39 10.53
CA SER A 250 1.13 -2.65 9.36
C SER A 250 2.49 -3.19 9.78
N GLN A 251 3.02 -4.10 8.96
CA GLN A 251 4.39 -4.56 9.06
C GLN A 251 5.07 -4.26 7.72
N GLU A 252 6.14 -3.48 7.75
CA GLU A 252 6.89 -3.19 6.54
C GLU A 252 7.68 -4.43 6.10
N LYS A 253 7.61 -4.81 4.82
CA LYS A 253 8.32 -6.02 4.31
C LYS A 253 9.84 -6.01 4.54
N LYS A 254 10.41 -4.82 4.76
CA LYS A 254 11.86 -4.60 4.95
C LYS A 254 12.26 -4.45 6.41
N SER A 255 11.30 -4.43 7.34
CA SER A 255 11.54 -4.16 8.75
C SER A 255 10.73 -5.11 9.63
N PRO A 256 11.33 -5.75 10.65
CA PRO A 256 10.58 -6.56 11.61
C PRO A 256 9.66 -5.72 12.51
N LEU A 257 9.69 -4.39 12.37
CA LEU A 257 8.89 -3.45 13.14
C LEU A 257 7.41 -3.54 12.81
N LEU A 258 6.61 -3.56 13.87
CA LEU A 258 5.17 -3.40 13.81
C LEU A 258 4.84 -1.94 14.04
N VAL A 259 4.07 -1.36 13.13
CA VAL A 259 3.51 -0.03 13.26
C VAL A 259 2.04 -0.20 13.63
N LEU A 260 1.70 0.18 14.86
CA LEU A 260 0.34 0.20 15.36
C LEU A 260 -0.18 1.64 15.22
N SER A 261 -1.31 1.78 14.52
CA SER A 261 -2.04 3.04 14.38
C SER A 261 -3.44 2.87 14.94
N VAL A 262 -3.85 3.78 15.84
CA VAL A 262 -5.14 3.74 16.51
C VAL A 262 -5.88 5.05 16.25
N SER A 263 -6.98 5.02 15.52
CA SER A 263 -7.69 6.22 15.08
C SER A 263 -8.96 6.46 15.91
N THR A 264 -9.05 7.59 16.62
CA THR A 264 -10.20 7.92 17.50
C THR A 264 -10.59 9.39 17.40
N PHE A 265 -11.67 9.79 18.07
CA PHE A 265 -12.20 11.16 18.01
C PHE A 265 -11.48 12.16 18.95
N GLU A 266 -10.62 11.68 19.85
CA GLU A 266 -9.85 12.50 20.80
C GLU A 266 -8.36 12.17 20.72
N LYS A 267 -7.49 13.18 20.85
CA LYS A 267 -6.02 13.02 20.76
C LYS A 267 -5.48 12.13 21.88
N GLN A 268 -5.88 12.41 23.12
CA GLN A 268 -5.44 11.69 24.31
C GLN A 268 -5.94 10.24 24.27
N LEU A 269 -7.22 10.04 23.97
CA LEU A 269 -7.85 8.72 23.87
C LEU A 269 -7.14 7.80 22.86
N SER A 270 -6.70 8.35 21.73
CA SER A 270 -5.95 7.60 20.72
C SER A 270 -4.64 7.03 21.28
N ALA A 271 -3.89 7.85 22.02
CA ALA A 271 -2.64 7.42 22.66
C ALA A 271 -2.89 6.41 23.78
N ASP A 272 -3.86 6.68 24.65
CA ASP A 272 -4.21 5.81 25.78
C ASP A 272 -4.69 4.43 25.30
N ILE A 273 -5.53 4.38 24.25
CA ILE A 273 -5.97 3.11 23.66
C ILE A 273 -4.79 2.35 23.03
N SER A 274 -3.87 3.05 22.37
CA SER A 274 -2.67 2.43 21.80
C SER A 274 -1.79 1.82 22.90
N ASP A 275 -1.61 2.52 24.02
CA ASP A 275 -0.87 2.01 25.17
C ASP A 275 -1.56 0.79 25.81
N ALA A 276 -2.87 0.85 26.01
CA ALA A 276 -3.66 -0.26 26.51
C ALA A 276 -3.58 -1.49 25.58
N ILE A 277 -3.59 -1.30 24.26
CA ILE A 277 -3.39 -2.40 23.30
C ILE A 277 -2.01 -3.04 23.47
N ILE A 278 -0.95 -2.24 23.63
CA ILE A 278 0.42 -2.75 23.85
C ILE A 278 0.48 -3.56 25.14
N GLU A 279 -0.12 -3.07 26.23
CA GLU A 279 -0.15 -3.75 27.52
C GLU A 279 -0.91 -5.08 27.43
N ILE A 280 -2.11 -5.08 26.84
CA ILE A 280 -2.94 -6.28 26.65
C ILE A 280 -2.19 -7.28 25.76
N LEU A 281 -1.56 -6.82 24.69
CA LEU A 281 -0.79 -7.65 23.78
C LEU A 281 0.40 -8.30 24.50
N SER A 282 1.14 -7.55 25.31
CA SER A 282 2.24 -8.07 26.13
C SER A 282 1.76 -9.17 27.07
N LYS A 283 0.67 -8.92 27.82
CA LYS A 283 0.07 -9.91 28.73
C LYS A 283 -0.36 -11.18 27.99
N MET A 284 -1.01 -11.03 26.83
CA MET A 284 -1.46 -12.17 26.01
C MET A 284 -0.27 -12.97 25.45
N ALA A 285 0.76 -12.29 24.93
CA ALA A 285 1.95 -12.92 24.40
C ALA A 285 2.70 -13.71 25.49
N ASN A 286 2.97 -13.07 26.63
CA ASN A 286 3.65 -13.69 27.77
C ASN A 286 2.87 -14.92 28.30
N LYS A 287 1.53 -14.83 28.37
CA LYS A 287 0.68 -15.96 28.77
C LYS A 287 0.78 -17.13 27.79
N PHE A 288 0.76 -16.85 26.49
CA PHE A 288 0.87 -17.88 25.47
C PHE A 288 2.24 -18.57 25.53
N LYS A 289 3.32 -17.79 25.66
CA LYS A 289 4.67 -18.32 25.83
C LYS A 289 4.81 -19.18 27.08
N LEU A 290 4.31 -18.72 28.22
CA LEU A 290 4.33 -19.48 29.46
C LEU A 290 3.58 -20.82 29.33
N SER A 291 2.45 -20.84 28.61
CA SER A 291 1.73 -22.10 28.31
C SER A 291 2.61 -23.07 27.53
N GLN A 292 3.27 -22.62 26.47
CA GLN A 292 4.16 -23.47 25.68
C GLN A 292 5.34 -24.01 26.49
N VAL A 293 5.96 -23.18 27.34
CA VAL A 293 7.06 -23.60 28.21
C VAL A 293 6.60 -24.68 29.20
N LYS A 294 5.41 -24.49 29.81
CA LYS A 294 4.82 -25.49 30.72
C LYS A 294 4.51 -26.81 30.02
N GLU A 295 3.91 -26.77 28.84
CA GLU A 295 3.63 -27.96 28.02
C GLU A 295 4.91 -28.70 27.65
N LYS A 296 5.94 -27.97 27.19
CA LYS A 296 7.26 -28.53 26.87
C LYS A 296 7.92 -29.17 28.09
N LYS A 297 7.90 -28.50 29.24
CA LYS A 297 8.46 -29.02 30.49
C LYS A 297 7.74 -30.28 30.96
N ALA A 298 6.41 -30.32 30.88
CA ALA A 298 5.62 -31.50 31.21
C ALA A 298 5.94 -32.67 30.28
N TYR A 299 6.09 -32.41 28.97
CA TYR A 299 6.51 -33.41 27.99
C TYR A 299 7.89 -33.99 28.30
N ILE A 300 8.89 -33.12 28.56
CA ILE A 300 10.26 -33.55 28.92
C ILE A 300 10.24 -34.38 30.21
N ASN A 301 9.48 -33.94 31.22
CA ASN A 301 9.37 -34.66 32.49
C ASN A 301 8.83 -36.09 32.30
N ASN A 302 7.74 -36.24 31.53
CA ASN A 302 7.16 -37.54 31.24
C ASN A 302 8.16 -38.44 30.48
N ARG A 303 8.89 -37.87 29.51
CA ARG A 303 9.92 -38.61 28.78
C ARG A 303 11.10 -39.01 29.67
N MET A 304 11.49 -38.14 30.59
CA MET A 304 12.57 -38.41 31.56
C MET A 304 12.20 -39.55 32.51
N ILE A 305 10.94 -39.65 32.95
CA ILE A 305 10.46 -40.77 33.78
C ILE A 305 10.56 -42.09 33.00
N GLN A 306 10.14 -42.11 31.73
CA GLN A 306 10.26 -43.30 30.86
C GLN A 306 11.71 -43.72 30.69
N VAL A 307 12.58 -42.79 30.28
CA VAL A 307 14.01 -43.07 30.07
C VAL A 307 14.70 -43.53 31.35
N LYS A 308 14.30 -43.01 32.52
CA LYS A 308 14.81 -43.48 33.80
C LYS A 308 14.39 -44.92 34.11
N SER A 309 13.16 -45.31 33.76
CA SER A 309 12.71 -46.70 33.88
C SER A 309 13.47 -47.63 32.95
N ASP A 310 13.66 -47.22 31.69
CA ASP A 310 14.41 -47.99 30.69
C ASP A 310 15.87 -48.17 31.14
N LEU A 311 16.49 -47.10 31.67
CA LEU A 311 17.84 -47.12 32.25
C LEU A 311 17.96 -48.15 33.37
N GLY A 312 17.01 -48.16 34.32
CA GLY A 312 17.00 -49.14 35.39
C GLY A 312 16.89 -50.58 34.88
N GLY A 313 16.14 -50.80 33.79
CA GLY A 313 16.03 -52.11 33.13
C GLY A 313 17.35 -52.58 32.54
N SER A 314 18.05 -51.74 31.78
CA SER A 314 19.33 -52.12 31.16
C SER A 314 20.47 -52.20 32.19
N GLU A 315 20.43 -51.40 33.25
CA GLU A 315 21.34 -51.53 34.40
C GLU A 315 21.16 -52.88 35.11
N GLU A 316 19.92 -53.30 35.36
CA GLU A 316 19.65 -54.61 35.96
C GLU A 316 20.08 -55.76 35.03
N ASN A 317 19.84 -55.66 33.72
CA ASN A 317 20.31 -56.65 32.75
C ASN A 317 21.85 -56.79 32.77
N LEU A 318 22.57 -55.67 32.80
CA LEU A 318 24.03 -55.66 32.89
C LEU A 318 24.50 -56.27 34.23
N LYS A 319 23.84 -55.93 35.33
CA LYS A 319 24.12 -56.48 36.66
C LYS A 319 23.93 -57.99 36.68
N VAL A 320 22.76 -58.50 36.25
CA VAL A 320 22.46 -59.93 36.18
C VAL A 320 23.46 -60.66 35.29
N PHE A 321 23.84 -60.09 34.15
CA PHE A 321 24.85 -60.67 33.27
C PHE A 321 26.22 -60.82 33.97
N ARG A 322 26.68 -59.79 34.69
CA ARG A 322 27.94 -59.80 35.45
C ARG A 322 27.90 -60.76 36.64
N GLU A 323 26.77 -60.87 37.31
CA GLU A 323 26.60 -61.78 38.45
C GLU A 323 26.65 -63.24 38.01
N ARG A 324 25.98 -63.58 36.89
CA ARG A 324 25.98 -64.92 36.30
C ARG A 324 27.33 -65.30 35.72
N ASN A 325 28.01 -64.35 35.07
CA ASN A 325 29.27 -64.59 34.39
C ASN A 325 30.43 -63.93 35.15
N ARG A 326 30.94 -64.56 36.20
CA ARG A 326 32.04 -63.96 37.01
C ARG A 326 33.42 -64.03 36.36
N LYS A 327 33.63 -64.94 35.41
CA LYS A 327 34.93 -65.19 34.73
C LYS A 327 34.82 -64.98 33.21
N ILE A 328 34.60 -63.73 32.80
CA ILE A 328 34.28 -63.36 31.40
C ILE A 328 35.54 -63.29 30.52
N ILE A 329 36.69 -62.95 31.09
CA ILE A 329 37.94 -62.62 30.38
C ILE A 329 38.41 -63.72 29.40
N LYS A 330 38.06 -64.99 29.67
CA LYS A 330 38.47 -66.13 28.84
C LYS A 330 37.54 -66.41 27.65
N SER A 331 36.44 -65.68 27.52
CA SER A 331 35.44 -65.88 26.45
C SER A 331 35.23 -64.59 25.66
N PRO A 332 35.78 -64.50 24.43
CA PRO A 332 35.57 -63.35 23.55
C PRO A 332 34.09 -63.03 23.30
N THR A 333 33.23 -64.04 23.19
CA THR A 333 31.79 -63.86 22.95
C THR A 333 31.09 -63.16 24.11
N LEU A 334 31.40 -63.55 25.35
CA LEU A 334 30.80 -62.92 26.54
C LEU A 334 31.30 -61.49 26.75
N LEU A 335 32.55 -61.18 26.34
CA LEU A 335 33.06 -59.82 26.35
C LEU A 335 32.27 -58.91 25.39
N LEU A 336 32.00 -59.38 24.16
CA LEU A 336 31.19 -58.63 23.20
C LEU A 336 29.76 -58.39 23.69
N GLU A 337 29.16 -59.38 24.35
CA GLU A 337 27.83 -59.23 24.95
C GLU A 337 27.82 -58.22 26.10
N GLN A 338 28.83 -58.25 26.97
CA GLN A 338 29.00 -57.24 28.01
C GLN A 338 29.12 -55.83 27.43
N GLU A 339 29.91 -55.65 26.37
CA GLU A 339 30.06 -54.36 25.71
C GLU A 339 28.75 -53.86 25.10
N ARG A 340 27.91 -54.75 24.56
CA ARG A 340 26.58 -54.39 24.06
C ARG A 340 25.69 -53.88 25.18
N LEU A 341 25.61 -54.60 26.31
CA LEU A 341 24.82 -54.18 27.48
C LEU A 341 25.35 -52.86 28.08
N MET A 342 26.67 -52.70 28.17
CA MET A 342 27.30 -51.45 28.59
C MET A 342 26.93 -50.27 27.68
N ARG A 343 26.94 -50.49 26.36
CA ARG A 343 26.56 -49.46 25.39
C ARG A 343 25.10 -49.06 25.53
N GLU A 344 24.22 -50.02 25.80
CA GLU A 344 22.80 -49.75 26.03
C GLU A 344 22.58 -48.85 27.25
N VAL A 345 23.20 -49.20 28.39
CA VAL A 345 23.21 -48.37 29.62
C VAL A 345 23.78 -46.99 29.33
N GLN A 346 24.88 -46.90 28.58
CA GLN A 346 25.51 -45.63 28.22
C GLN A 346 24.58 -44.74 27.37
N VAL A 347 23.88 -45.32 26.38
CA VAL A 347 22.93 -44.58 25.54
C VAL A 347 21.78 -44.02 26.38
N GLN A 348 21.18 -44.83 27.25
CA GLN A 348 20.09 -44.39 28.13
C GLN A 348 20.56 -43.34 29.14
N THR A 349 21.76 -43.50 29.70
CA THR A 349 22.39 -42.51 30.59
C THR A 349 22.54 -41.17 29.87
N GLN A 350 23.05 -41.18 28.63
CA GLN A 350 23.24 -39.96 27.85
C GLN A 350 21.90 -39.30 27.49
N MET A 351 20.87 -40.08 27.15
CA MET A 351 19.52 -39.57 26.92
C MET A 351 18.96 -38.92 28.19
N TYR A 352 19.12 -39.56 29.35
CA TYR A 352 18.66 -39.04 30.64
C TYR A 352 19.33 -37.71 30.99
N ILE A 353 20.67 -37.63 30.88
CA ILE A 353 21.43 -36.39 31.13
C ILE A 353 20.97 -35.26 30.21
N THR A 354 20.75 -35.56 28.93
CA THR A 354 20.27 -34.59 27.95
C THR A 354 18.88 -34.07 28.29
N LEU A 355 17.94 -34.95 28.59
CA LEU A 355 16.57 -34.58 29.01
C LEU A 355 16.58 -33.78 30.31
N LYS A 356 17.42 -34.18 31.28
CA LYS A 356 17.58 -33.45 32.53
C LYS A 356 18.09 -32.03 32.28
N THR A 357 19.08 -31.88 31.41
CA THR A 357 19.61 -30.56 31.01
C THR A 357 18.53 -29.70 30.35
N GLN A 358 17.77 -30.28 29.41
CA GLN A 358 16.66 -29.58 28.76
C GLN A 358 15.55 -29.19 29.74
N TYR A 359 15.26 -30.04 30.74
CA TYR A 359 14.31 -29.74 31.80
C TYR A 359 14.76 -28.53 32.62
N GLU A 360 16.03 -28.47 33.04
CA GLU A 360 16.57 -27.32 33.78
C GLU A 360 16.54 -26.04 32.92
N MET A 361 16.83 -26.13 31.61
CA MET A 361 16.69 -24.99 30.71
C MET A 361 15.25 -24.50 30.61
N ALA A 362 14.26 -25.42 30.50
CA ALA A 362 12.85 -25.07 30.48
C ALA A 362 12.36 -24.51 31.83
N GLN A 363 12.92 -24.98 32.95
CA GLN A 363 12.65 -24.45 34.29
C GLN A 363 13.17 -23.01 34.44
N ILE A 364 14.35 -22.70 33.90
CA ILE A 364 14.88 -21.33 33.85
C ILE A 364 13.97 -20.46 32.98
N GLU A 365 13.59 -20.94 31.79
CA GLU A 365 12.70 -20.22 30.86
C GLU A 365 11.30 -19.97 31.46
N GLU A 366 10.79 -20.85 32.33
CA GLU A 366 9.50 -20.66 33.02
C GLU A 366 9.57 -19.55 34.08
N VAL A 367 10.71 -19.41 34.76
CA VAL A 367 10.93 -18.40 35.79
C VAL A 367 11.34 -17.06 35.17
N ASP A 368 12.00 -17.09 34.01
CA ASP A 368 12.43 -15.91 33.27
C ASP A 368 11.21 -15.15 32.71
N ARG A 369 11.07 -13.88 33.09
CA ARG A 369 9.96 -13.00 32.68
C ARG A 369 10.41 -12.06 31.57
N GLN A 370 10.91 -12.61 30.47
CA GLN A 370 11.24 -11.79 29.30
C GLN A 370 9.98 -11.19 28.69
N ASN A 371 9.99 -9.89 28.46
CA ASN A 371 8.92 -9.25 27.71
C ASN A 371 9.06 -9.65 26.23
N MET A 372 8.02 -10.23 25.65
CA MET A 372 8.02 -10.61 24.22
C MET A 372 7.98 -9.42 23.26
N LEU A 373 7.81 -8.22 23.79
CA LEU A 373 7.68 -6.97 23.04
C LEU A 373 8.69 -5.97 23.56
N GLN A 374 9.33 -5.25 22.65
CA GLN A 374 10.10 -4.05 22.95
C GLN A 374 9.41 -2.86 22.30
N ILE A 375 9.11 -1.85 23.10
CA ILE A 375 8.55 -0.60 22.61
C ILE A 375 9.73 0.24 22.12
N LEU A 376 9.72 0.61 20.84
CA LEU A 376 10.73 1.52 20.28
C LEU A 376 10.23 2.96 20.39
N ASP A 377 9.04 3.20 19.85
CA ASP A 377 8.38 4.49 19.94
C ASP A 377 7.07 4.29 20.72
N PRO A 378 6.94 4.86 21.93
CA PRO A 378 5.70 4.80 22.71
C PRO A 378 4.59 5.58 22.00
N PRO A 379 3.31 5.26 22.27
CA PRO A 379 2.21 6.02 21.71
C PRO A 379 2.18 7.44 22.30
N GLU A 380 2.17 8.44 21.43
CA GLU A 380 2.01 9.84 21.80
C GLU A 380 0.73 10.42 21.21
N ALA A 381 0.15 11.40 21.91
CA ALA A 381 -1.04 12.10 21.44
C ALA A 381 -0.70 12.92 20.18
N PRO A 382 -1.41 12.72 19.06
CA PRO A 382 -1.10 13.39 17.82
C PRO A 382 -1.37 14.90 17.91
N THR A 383 -0.47 15.68 17.31
CA THR A 383 -0.59 17.15 17.29
C THR A 383 -1.66 17.61 16.30
N MET A 384 -1.77 16.94 15.16
CA MET A 384 -2.68 17.25 14.05
C MET A 384 -3.77 16.19 13.90
N GLN A 385 -4.88 16.55 13.24
CA GLN A 385 -5.92 15.60 12.85
C GLN A 385 -5.53 14.88 11.56
N ASP A 386 -5.89 13.61 11.45
CA ASP A 386 -5.61 12.78 10.26
C ASP A 386 -6.78 12.77 9.29
N SER A 387 -8.02 12.98 9.77
CA SER A 387 -9.19 13.00 8.92
C SER A 387 -10.31 13.86 9.51
N PRO A 388 -11.16 14.46 8.67
CA PRO A 388 -11.05 14.53 7.21
C PRO A 388 -9.97 15.52 6.73
N ASP A 389 -9.36 15.23 5.58
CA ASP A 389 -8.47 16.17 4.87
C ASP A 389 -9.30 17.32 4.27
N VAL A 390 -9.49 18.37 5.07
CA VAL A 390 -10.34 19.52 4.70
C VAL A 390 -9.92 20.12 3.36
N ILE A 391 -8.62 20.23 3.09
CA ILE A 391 -8.10 20.78 1.84
C ILE A 391 -8.45 19.87 0.65
N LEU A 392 -8.17 18.57 0.76
CA LEU A 392 -8.44 17.60 -0.31
C LEU A 392 -9.94 17.56 -0.65
N ASN A 393 -10.79 17.46 0.38
CA ASN A 393 -12.23 17.41 0.20
C ASN A 393 -12.80 18.71 -0.37
N THR A 394 -12.22 19.86 -0.01
CA THR A 394 -12.60 21.16 -0.61
C THR A 394 -12.23 21.22 -2.10
N VAL A 395 -11.06 20.70 -2.49
CA VAL A 395 -10.64 20.63 -3.90
C VAL A 395 -11.54 19.70 -4.71
N ILE A 396 -11.87 18.52 -4.17
CA ILE A 396 -12.80 17.57 -4.81
C ILE A 396 -14.18 18.22 -4.99
N ALA A 397 -14.69 18.92 -3.97
CA ALA A 397 -15.95 19.65 -4.06
C ALA A 397 -15.90 20.78 -5.11
N ALA A 398 -14.77 21.48 -5.25
CA ALA A 398 -14.59 22.49 -6.29
C ALA A 398 -14.63 21.87 -7.69
N LEU A 399 -13.99 20.72 -7.92
CA LEU A 399 -14.03 20.01 -9.21
C LEU A 399 -15.45 19.52 -9.54
N LEU A 400 -16.15 18.95 -8.56
CA LEU A 400 -17.55 18.53 -8.72
C LEU A 400 -18.48 19.73 -8.98
N GLY A 401 -18.29 20.83 -8.25
CA GLY A 401 -19.03 22.07 -8.45
C GLY A 401 -18.84 22.68 -9.84
N LEU A 402 -17.60 22.67 -10.35
CA LEU A 402 -17.30 23.12 -11.71
C LEU A 402 -17.99 22.23 -12.75
N SER A 403 -17.92 20.91 -12.55
CA SER A 403 -18.52 19.93 -13.46
C SER A 403 -20.06 20.06 -13.49
N PHE A 404 -20.67 20.20 -12.32
CA PHE A 404 -22.11 20.45 -12.19
C PHE A 404 -22.51 21.79 -12.83
N SER A 405 -21.70 22.83 -12.65
CA SER A 405 -21.97 24.14 -13.23
C SER A 405 -21.92 24.10 -14.76
N LEU A 406 -20.91 23.46 -15.36
CA LEU A 406 -20.85 23.26 -16.81
C LEU A 406 -22.08 22.50 -17.31
N GLY A 407 -22.44 21.40 -16.65
CA GLY A 407 -23.64 20.63 -16.99
C GLY A 407 -24.93 21.47 -16.93
N SER A 408 -25.09 22.29 -15.89
CA SER A 408 -26.26 23.16 -15.72
C SER A 408 -26.39 24.19 -16.85
N ILE A 409 -25.27 24.73 -17.35
CA ILE A 409 -25.25 25.70 -18.44
C ILE A 409 -25.57 25.03 -19.76
N HIS A 410 -24.99 23.87 -20.03
CA HIS A 410 -25.33 23.09 -21.23
C HIS A 410 -26.80 22.70 -21.24
N PHE A 411 -27.34 22.27 -20.09
CA PHE A 411 -28.76 21.97 -19.95
C PHE A 411 -29.62 23.21 -20.20
N LYS A 412 -29.23 24.37 -19.68
CA LYS A 412 -29.94 25.63 -19.91
C LYS A 412 -29.96 26.00 -21.40
N ILE A 413 -28.82 25.95 -22.08
CA ILE A 413 -28.72 26.24 -23.52
C ILE A 413 -29.58 25.27 -24.33
N TRP A 414 -29.48 23.97 -24.03
CA TRP A 414 -30.31 22.95 -24.68
C TRP A 414 -31.81 23.16 -24.45
N TYR A 415 -32.19 23.55 -23.23
CA TYR A 415 -33.58 23.82 -22.88
C TYR A 415 -34.12 25.05 -23.63
N GLU A 416 -33.35 26.13 -23.71
CA GLU A 416 -33.74 27.32 -24.47
C GLU A 416 -33.93 27.01 -25.96
N ASP A 417 -33.00 26.27 -26.58
CA ASP A 417 -33.10 25.84 -27.99
C ASP A 417 -34.31 24.94 -28.26
N ASN A 418 -34.63 24.02 -27.36
CA ASN A 418 -35.77 23.10 -27.51
C ASN A 418 -37.10 23.68 -27.04
N SER A 419 -37.11 24.72 -26.21
CA SER A 419 -38.35 25.35 -25.72
C SER A 419 -39.21 25.95 -26.84
N HIS A 420 -38.57 26.45 -27.90
CA HIS A 420 -39.26 26.94 -29.10
C HIS A 420 -39.97 25.84 -29.88
N LYS A 421 -39.39 24.63 -29.95
CA LYS A 421 -39.99 23.46 -30.63
C LYS A 421 -41.10 22.80 -29.80
N ILE A 422 -40.99 22.86 -28.47
CA ILE A 422 -41.99 22.30 -27.56
C ILE A 422 -43.25 23.17 -27.53
N LYS A 423 -43.10 24.50 -27.52
CA LYS A 423 -44.25 25.44 -27.58
C LYS A 423 -44.99 25.40 -28.93
N SER A 424 -44.30 25.17 -30.05
CA SER A 424 -44.98 25.05 -31.36
C SER A 424 -45.82 23.78 -31.48
N ASN A 425 -45.44 22.68 -30.82
CA ASN A 425 -46.23 21.44 -30.81
C ASN A 425 -47.46 21.49 -29.88
N GLN A 426 -47.47 22.35 -28.86
CA GLN A 426 -48.65 22.55 -28.01
C GLN A 426 -49.73 23.46 -28.62
N ILE A 427 -49.39 24.25 -29.64
CA ILE A 427 -50.35 25.12 -30.36
C ILE A 427 -51.03 24.36 -31.52
N MET A 428 -50.52 23.16 -31.86
CA MET A 428 -51.00 22.33 -32.97
C MET A 428 -51.85 21.12 -32.51
N SER A 429 -52.09 20.97 -31.21
CA SER A 429 -53.08 20.08 -30.59
C SER A 429 -54.24 20.90 -30.04
#